data_AF-A0A1G9XFC3-F1
#
_entry.id   AF-A0A1G9XFC3-F1
#
_cell.length_a   1.000
_cell.length_b   1.000
_cell.length_c   1.000
_cell.angle_alpha   90.00
_cell.angle_beta   90.00
_cell.angle_gamma   90.00
#
_symmetry.space_group_name_H-M   'P 1'
#
loop_
_entity.id
_entity.type
_entity.pdbx_description
1 polymer ?
#
loop_
_entity_poly.entity_id
_entity_poly.type
_entity_poly.pdbx_seq_one_letter_code
_entity_poly.pdbx_strand_id
1 'polypeptide(L)'
;MNTLSKKAAFRLRIAAAVMTAAATLLLVFEGFTAYADTTPRAPKPFIQNRTSWCWATCAKMVGMRYNSLYKNPSFLPSGAVIPSNLSGLKSDAIGYTIDGKPTIDAGQQAIVKYIFEGKDVNNPGTKSQTFEAMRYVTNFQAEPKSEGLYYDASVLRSVWEYPDAALNSGLYLIGNLWETGIGHSVVIQGYDRAADRFTVYDVWNGETIYTTKQKLLTDGFKSSVGTDSISWVYYIVNPKKPPKKVDYSAKSYDAVPTGITQDYGSLSDFAPDLSFTGNCAVTGKAPYNYIIYTSVNNGGWYAVRADEHNRFYQFFNFHLKKGDVLRMYCESPGGKTTAIQQTVVTDAAARALR
;
A
#
# COMPACT_ATOMS: atom_id res chain seq x y z
N MET A 1 -70.79 -48.32 8.58
CA MET A 1 -69.50 -47.58 8.67
C MET A 1 -68.43 -48.35 7.88
N ASN A 2 -68.17 -48.07 6.58
CA ASN A 2 -66.96 -48.63 5.92
C ASN A 2 -66.57 -48.04 4.54
N THR A 3 -67.22 -46.97 4.07
CA THR A 3 -66.92 -46.35 2.76
C THR A 3 -66.24 -44.98 2.88
N LEU A 4 -66.48 -44.24 3.97
CA LEU A 4 -65.84 -42.94 4.23
C LEU A 4 -64.34 -43.07 4.57
N SER A 5 -63.90 -44.15 5.24
CA SER A 5 -62.48 -44.34 5.58
C SER A 5 -61.61 -44.71 4.37
N LYS A 6 -62.16 -45.44 3.38
CA LYS A 6 -61.41 -45.86 2.18
C LYS A 6 -61.11 -44.67 1.25
N LYS A 7 -62.05 -43.73 1.09
CA LYS A 7 -61.83 -42.51 0.30
C LYS A 7 -60.82 -41.57 0.95
N ALA A 8 -60.83 -41.47 2.28
CA ALA A 8 -59.85 -40.66 3.02
C ALA A 8 -58.44 -41.27 2.90
N ALA A 9 -58.31 -42.59 3.06
CA ALA A 9 -57.03 -43.29 2.92
C ALA A 9 -56.45 -43.20 1.50
N PHE A 10 -57.30 -43.25 0.46
CA PHE A 10 -56.87 -43.10 -0.93
C PHE A 10 -56.37 -41.68 -1.24
N ARG A 11 -57.08 -40.65 -0.76
CA ARG A 11 -56.64 -39.25 -0.90
C ARG A 11 -55.33 -38.97 -0.16
N LEU A 12 -55.13 -39.57 1.01
CA LEU A 12 -53.89 -39.43 1.78
C LEU A 12 -52.69 -40.09 1.07
N ARG A 13 -52.90 -41.23 0.40
CA ARG A 13 -51.85 -41.90 -0.41
C ARG A 13 -51.47 -41.12 -1.66
N ILE A 14 -52.44 -40.49 -2.33
CA ILE A 14 -52.16 -39.61 -3.48
C ILE A 14 -51.40 -38.36 -3.02
N ALA A 15 -51.83 -37.73 -1.92
CA ALA A 15 -51.14 -36.56 -1.38
C ALA A 15 -49.69 -36.88 -0.97
N ALA A 16 -49.46 -38.04 -0.34
CA ALA A 16 -48.12 -38.50 -0.01
C ALA A 16 -47.26 -38.74 -1.27
N ALA A 17 -47.79 -39.41 -2.29
CA ALA A 17 -47.06 -39.67 -3.54
C ALA A 17 -46.71 -38.39 -4.31
N VAL A 18 -47.62 -37.40 -4.34
CA VAL A 18 -47.39 -36.09 -4.96
C VAL A 18 -46.33 -35.30 -4.18
N MET A 19 -46.36 -35.32 -2.85
CA MET A 19 -45.35 -34.68 -2.01
C MET A 19 -43.97 -35.32 -2.16
N THR A 20 -43.88 -36.65 -2.27
CA THR A 20 -42.61 -37.36 -2.51
C THR A 20 -42.06 -37.07 -3.90
N ALA A 21 -42.90 -37.05 -4.93
CA ALA A 21 -42.50 -36.68 -6.28
C ALA A 21 -42.03 -35.22 -6.37
N ALA A 22 -42.74 -34.29 -5.71
CA ALA A 22 -42.34 -32.89 -5.64
C ALA A 22 -41.02 -32.67 -4.88
N ALA A 23 -40.80 -33.38 -3.77
CA ALA A 23 -39.54 -33.35 -3.02
C ALA A 23 -38.37 -33.93 -3.82
N THR A 24 -38.61 -34.98 -4.61
CA THR A 24 -37.59 -35.58 -5.48
C THR A 24 -37.27 -34.65 -6.66
N LEU A 25 -38.27 -33.97 -7.22
CA LEU A 25 -38.06 -32.97 -8.26
C LEU A 25 -37.30 -31.74 -7.76
N LEU A 26 -37.56 -31.29 -6.52
CA LEU A 26 -36.79 -30.21 -5.88
C LEU A 26 -35.32 -30.60 -5.67
N LEU A 27 -35.05 -31.82 -5.20
CA LEU A 27 -33.68 -32.31 -5.03
C LEU A 27 -32.92 -32.48 -6.35
N VAL A 28 -33.63 -32.80 -7.45
CA VAL A 28 -33.03 -32.85 -8.79
C VAL A 28 -32.74 -31.44 -9.32
N PHE A 29 -33.54 -30.43 -8.97
CA PHE A 29 -33.29 -29.03 -9.37
C PHE A 29 -32.17 -28.37 -8.54
N GLU A 30 -32.06 -28.65 -7.25
CA GLU A 30 -30.94 -28.15 -6.41
C GLU A 30 -29.60 -28.82 -6.77
N GLY A 31 -29.63 -30.02 -7.37
CA GLY A 31 -28.44 -30.70 -7.89
C GLY A 31 -27.86 -30.08 -9.17
N PHE A 32 -28.58 -29.19 -9.86
CA PHE A 32 -28.16 -28.59 -11.14
C PHE A 32 -27.61 -27.16 -11.01
N THR A 33 -27.60 -26.55 -9.83
CA THR A 33 -27.16 -25.16 -9.64
C THR A 33 -25.88 -25.05 -8.81
N ALA A 34 -24.81 -25.70 -9.27
CA ALA A 34 -23.43 -25.29 -8.98
C ALA A 34 -22.45 -25.97 -9.96
N TYR A 35 -22.75 -25.97 -11.26
CA TYR A 35 -21.68 -26.20 -12.22
C TYR A 35 -20.79 -24.96 -12.17
N ALA A 36 -19.72 -25.02 -11.36
CA ALA A 36 -18.65 -24.05 -11.47
C ALA A 36 -18.27 -24.00 -12.95
N ASP A 37 -18.40 -22.83 -13.56
CA ASP A 37 -18.04 -22.61 -14.95
C ASP A 37 -16.53 -22.91 -15.13
N THR A 38 -16.23 -24.17 -15.46
CA THR A 38 -14.90 -24.70 -15.76
C THR A 38 -14.55 -24.53 -17.22
N THR A 39 -15.31 -23.71 -17.96
CA THR A 39 -15.04 -23.45 -19.37
C THR A 39 -13.59 -22.96 -19.53
N PRO A 40 -12.82 -23.55 -20.45
CA PRO A 40 -11.41 -23.23 -20.57
C PRO A 40 -11.22 -21.74 -20.81
N ARG A 41 -10.48 -21.09 -19.92
CA ARG A 41 -10.28 -19.64 -19.96
C ARG A 41 -8.96 -19.26 -19.34
N ALA A 42 -8.37 -18.18 -19.83
CA ALA A 42 -7.15 -17.63 -19.26
C ALA A 42 -7.44 -16.95 -17.91
N PRO A 43 -6.49 -17.00 -16.95
CA PRO A 43 -6.56 -16.20 -15.74
C PRO A 43 -6.46 -14.71 -16.07
N LYS A 44 -7.09 -13.87 -15.26
CA LYS A 44 -7.06 -12.42 -15.42
C LYS A 44 -5.73 -11.87 -14.86
N PRO A 45 -4.86 -11.29 -15.71
CA PRO A 45 -3.46 -11.01 -15.32
C PRO A 45 -3.30 -9.81 -14.38
N PHE A 46 -4.29 -8.92 -14.34
CA PHE A 46 -4.30 -7.69 -13.54
C PHE A 46 -5.38 -7.69 -12.46
N ILE A 47 -6.07 -8.80 -12.26
CA ILE A 47 -6.92 -9.02 -11.07
C ILE A 47 -6.19 -10.02 -10.20
N GLN A 48 -6.13 -9.81 -8.88
CA GLN A 48 -5.48 -10.73 -7.97
C GLN A 48 -6.15 -12.11 -8.09
N ASN A 49 -5.35 -13.13 -8.37
CA ASN A 49 -5.88 -14.49 -8.55
C ASN A 49 -6.12 -15.22 -7.22
N ARG A 50 -5.62 -14.66 -6.11
CA ARG A 50 -5.94 -15.11 -4.75
C ARG A 50 -6.38 -13.97 -3.84
N THR A 51 -7.09 -14.29 -2.76
CA THR A 51 -7.65 -13.30 -1.82
C THR A 51 -6.60 -12.44 -1.10
N SER A 52 -5.36 -12.89 -0.95
CA SER A 52 -4.29 -12.14 -0.27
C SER A 52 -3.23 -11.58 -1.23
N TRP A 53 -3.49 -11.53 -2.54
CA TRP A 53 -2.49 -11.20 -3.57
C TRP A 53 -2.60 -9.78 -4.15
N CYS A 54 -3.34 -8.87 -3.51
CA CYS A 54 -3.42 -7.46 -3.93
C CYS A 54 -2.02 -6.83 -4.05
N TRP A 55 -1.15 -7.02 -3.05
CA TRP A 55 0.23 -6.51 -3.04
C TRP A 55 1.07 -7.02 -4.23
N ALA A 56 0.99 -8.31 -4.56
CA ALA A 56 1.74 -8.91 -5.65
C ALA A 56 1.24 -8.43 -7.02
N THR A 57 -0.08 -8.29 -7.15
CA THR A 57 -0.72 -7.81 -8.38
C THR A 57 -0.40 -6.33 -8.63
N CYS A 58 -0.45 -5.50 -7.57
CA CYS A 58 -0.04 -4.11 -7.64
C CYS A 58 1.45 -3.97 -7.98
N ALA A 59 2.34 -4.74 -7.34
CA ALA A 59 3.77 -4.74 -7.63
C ALA A 59 4.05 -5.13 -9.09
N LYS A 60 3.35 -6.15 -9.62
CA LYS A 60 3.40 -6.52 -11.04
C LYS A 60 3.04 -5.34 -11.94
N MET A 61 1.89 -4.70 -11.71
CA MET A 61 1.42 -3.58 -12.55
C MET A 61 2.35 -2.37 -12.51
N VAL A 62 2.79 -1.97 -11.31
CA VAL A 62 3.70 -0.83 -11.14
C VAL A 62 5.07 -1.11 -11.77
N GLY A 63 5.63 -2.30 -11.56
CA GLY A 63 6.92 -2.67 -12.15
C GLY A 63 6.85 -2.87 -13.67
N MET A 64 5.77 -3.44 -14.21
CA MET A 64 5.55 -3.52 -15.66
C MET A 64 5.44 -2.13 -16.29
N ARG A 65 4.76 -1.19 -15.61
CA ARG A 65 4.70 0.20 -16.07
C ARG A 65 6.08 0.86 -16.10
N TYR A 66 6.88 0.67 -15.04
CA TYR A 66 8.26 1.14 -15.00
C TYR A 66 9.07 0.57 -16.18
N ASN A 67 9.02 -0.75 -16.39
CA ASN A 67 9.77 -1.40 -17.46
C ASN A 67 9.34 -0.88 -18.84
N SER A 68 8.04 -0.70 -19.07
CA SER A 68 7.53 -0.11 -20.32
C SER A 68 8.04 1.31 -20.53
N LEU A 69 7.98 2.17 -19.50
CA LEU A 69 8.41 3.57 -19.58
C LEU A 69 9.91 3.70 -19.91
N TYR A 70 10.74 2.83 -19.33
CA TYR A 70 12.20 2.86 -19.52
C TYR A 70 12.71 1.86 -20.57
N LYS A 71 11.81 1.20 -21.31
CA LYS A 71 12.13 0.19 -22.34
C LYS A 71 12.99 -0.97 -21.81
N ASN A 72 12.78 -1.34 -20.55
CA ASN A 72 13.41 -2.52 -19.97
C ASN A 72 12.65 -3.78 -20.41
N PRO A 73 13.36 -4.89 -20.71
CA PRO A 73 12.71 -6.15 -21.02
C PRO A 73 11.93 -6.66 -19.80
N SER A 74 10.70 -7.15 -20.04
CA SER A 74 9.97 -7.91 -19.01
C SER A 74 10.63 -9.27 -18.85
N PHE A 75 10.98 -9.63 -17.63
CA PHE A 75 11.48 -10.97 -17.30
C PHE A 75 10.43 -11.81 -16.56
N LEU A 76 9.29 -11.23 -16.17
CA LEU A 76 8.21 -12.01 -15.58
C LEU A 76 7.64 -12.99 -16.61
N PRO A 77 7.35 -14.24 -16.20
CA PRO A 77 6.67 -15.18 -17.06
C PRO A 77 5.27 -14.66 -17.40
N SER A 78 4.83 -14.95 -18.62
CA SER A 78 3.50 -14.60 -19.11
C SER A 78 2.64 -15.85 -19.27
N GLY A 79 1.32 -15.67 -19.26
CA GLY A 79 0.36 -16.76 -19.46
C GLY A 79 -0.14 -17.39 -18.16
N ALA A 80 -0.61 -18.63 -18.29
CA ALA A 80 -1.32 -19.37 -17.25
C ALA A 80 -0.45 -20.51 -16.70
N VAL A 81 -0.51 -20.72 -15.38
CA VAL A 81 0.17 -21.83 -14.70
C VAL A 81 -0.80 -22.53 -13.77
N ILE A 82 -0.71 -23.86 -13.68
CA ILE A 82 -1.48 -24.64 -12.70
C ILE A 82 -0.84 -24.41 -11.33
N PRO A 83 -1.56 -23.84 -10.35
CA PRO A 83 -1.02 -23.61 -9.01
C PRO A 83 -0.78 -24.92 -8.29
N SER A 84 0.28 -25.00 -7.49
CA SER A 84 0.55 -26.17 -6.64
C SER A 84 -0.25 -26.16 -5.33
N ASN A 85 -0.95 -25.06 -5.06
CA ASN A 85 -1.77 -24.85 -3.87
C ASN A 85 -3.11 -24.19 -4.28
N LEU A 86 -4.24 -24.70 -3.81
CA LEU A 86 -5.57 -24.19 -4.18
C LEU A 86 -6.17 -23.19 -3.19
N SER A 87 -5.46 -22.86 -2.10
CA SER A 87 -5.97 -21.97 -1.06
C SER A 87 -6.24 -20.54 -1.56
N GLY A 88 -7.42 -20.03 -1.28
CA GLY A 88 -7.81 -18.63 -1.54
C GLY A 88 -7.89 -18.24 -3.00
N LEU A 89 -7.99 -19.18 -3.94
CA LEU A 89 -8.22 -18.87 -5.35
C LEU A 89 -9.51 -18.06 -5.53
N LYS A 90 -9.43 -16.99 -6.34
CA LYS A 90 -10.58 -16.15 -6.70
C LYS A 90 -11.23 -16.68 -7.97
N SER A 91 -12.36 -17.38 -7.86
CA SER A 91 -13.05 -18.04 -8.99
C SER A 91 -13.34 -17.09 -10.17
N ASP A 92 -13.63 -15.82 -9.88
CA ASP A 92 -13.87 -14.75 -10.86
C ASP A 92 -12.60 -14.20 -11.55
N ALA A 93 -11.41 -14.57 -11.07
CA ALA A 93 -10.12 -14.09 -11.55
C ALA A 93 -9.22 -15.20 -12.12
N ILE A 94 -9.41 -16.45 -11.69
CA ILE A 94 -8.65 -17.59 -12.19
C ILE A 94 -9.16 -18.10 -13.54
N GLY A 95 -8.28 -18.82 -14.23
CA GLY A 95 -8.58 -19.55 -15.44
C GLY A 95 -8.81 -21.04 -15.18
N TYR A 96 -9.12 -21.78 -16.25
CA TYR A 96 -9.27 -23.23 -16.24
C TYR A 96 -8.65 -23.84 -17.49
N THR A 97 -7.99 -24.99 -17.36
CA THR A 97 -7.55 -25.81 -18.49
C THR A 97 -8.74 -26.52 -19.15
N ILE A 98 -8.49 -27.17 -20.30
CA ILE A 98 -9.50 -28.01 -20.96
C ILE A 98 -10.04 -29.14 -20.08
N ASP A 99 -9.20 -29.68 -19.20
CA ASP A 99 -9.56 -30.71 -18.24
C ASP A 99 -10.15 -30.14 -16.93
N GLY A 100 -10.49 -28.85 -16.89
CA GLY A 100 -11.09 -28.18 -15.74
C GLY A 100 -10.13 -27.91 -14.57
N LYS A 101 -8.81 -27.99 -14.76
CA LYS A 101 -7.84 -27.66 -13.70
C LYS A 101 -7.71 -26.14 -13.57
N PRO A 102 -7.74 -25.58 -12.35
CA PRO A 102 -7.60 -24.14 -12.17
C PRO A 102 -6.21 -23.67 -12.64
N THR A 103 -6.15 -22.47 -13.20
CA THR A 103 -4.91 -21.80 -13.58
C THR A 103 -4.86 -20.38 -13.04
N ILE A 104 -3.66 -19.91 -12.71
CA ILE A 104 -3.41 -18.56 -12.24
C ILE A 104 -2.39 -17.88 -13.16
N ASP A 105 -2.31 -16.56 -13.08
CA ASP A 105 -1.36 -15.75 -13.82
C ASP A 105 0.08 -16.09 -13.38
N ALA A 106 0.90 -16.47 -14.35
CA ALA A 106 2.27 -16.92 -14.11
C ALA A 106 3.14 -15.81 -13.48
N GLY A 107 2.91 -14.54 -13.84
CA GLY A 107 3.65 -13.40 -13.31
C GLY A 107 3.35 -13.15 -11.83
N GLN A 108 2.07 -13.17 -11.43
CA GLN A 108 1.65 -13.09 -10.03
C GLN A 108 2.23 -14.25 -9.22
N GLN A 109 2.16 -15.48 -9.73
CA GLN A 109 2.74 -16.64 -9.06
C GLN A 109 4.27 -16.51 -8.90
N ALA A 110 4.98 -16.06 -9.93
CA ALA A 110 6.43 -15.89 -9.89
C ALA A 110 6.87 -14.90 -8.80
N ILE A 111 6.15 -13.78 -8.65
CA ILE A 111 6.39 -12.80 -7.58
C ILE A 111 6.21 -13.45 -6.21
N VAL A 112 5.11 -14.18 -6.00
CA VAL A 112 4.81 -14.81 -4.71
C VAL A 112 5.84 -15.88 -4.38
N LYS A 113 6.20 -16.72 -5.35
CA LYS A 113 7.25 -17.74 -5.18
C LYS A 113 8.61 -17.09 -4.94
N TYR A 114 8.92 -15.96 -5.55
CA TYR A 114 10.17 -15.24 -5.23
C TYR A 114 10.19 -14.80 -3.76
N ILE A 115 9.12 -14.17 -3.28
CA ILE A 115 9.02 -13.66 -1.90
C ILE A 115 8.97 -14.77 -0.85
N PHE A 116 8.31 -15.87 -1.14
CA PHE A 116 8.13 -16.99 -0.21
C PHE A 116 9.00 -18.20 -0.57
N GLU A 117 10.20 -17.96 -1.12
CA GLU A 117 11.25 -18.98 -1.28
C GLU A 117 10.79 -20.24 -2.04
N GLY A 118 10.13 -20.03 -3.17
CA GLY A 118 9.59 -21.06 -4.05
C GLY A 118 8.18 -21.53 -3.69
N LYS A 119 7.58 -21.06 -2.60
CA LYS A 119 6.26 -21.52 -2.14
C LYS A 119 5.11 -20.78 -2.84
N ASP A 120 4.13 -21.54 -3.30
CA ASP A 120 2.88 -21.03 -3.86
C ASP A 120 1.84 -20.91 -2.73
N VAL A 121 1.71 -19.74 -2.12
CA VAL A 121 0.93 -19.51 -0.88
C VAL A 121 -0.01 -18.31 -1.00
N ASN A 122 -1.06 -18.27 -0.18
CA ASN A 122 -2.04 -17.18 -0.13
C ASN A 122 -1.81 -16.25 1.08
N ASN A 123 -0.58 -15.77 1.23
CA ASN A 123 -0.22 -14.92 2.37
C ASN A 123 -0.35 -13.43 2.01
N PRO A 124 -0.78 -12.57 2.97
CA PRO A 124 -0.70 -11.14 2.80
C PRO A 124 0.77 -10.70 2.71
N GLY A 125 1.01 -9.57 2.04
CA GLY A 125 2.32 -8.98 1.86
C GLY A 125 2.60 -7.90 2.90
N THR A 126 3.80 -7.91 3.46
CA THR A 126 4.32 -6.79 4.26
C THR A 126 4.89 -5.69 3.36
N LYS A 127 5.21 -4.52 3.93
CA LYS A 127 5.93 -3.45 3.23
C LYS A 127 7.23 -3.95 2.60
N SER A 128 8.05 -4.67 3.37
CA SER A 128 9.33 -5.21 2.91
C SER A 128 9.16 -6.17 1.72
N GLN A 129 8.19 -7.09 1.84
CA GLN A 129 7.89 -8.05 0.77
C GLN A 129 7.34 -7.37 -0.50
N THR A 130 6.53 -6.32 -0.34
CA THR A 130 6.03 -5.53 -1.46
C THR A 130 7.16 -4.78 -2.16
N PHE A 131 8.11 -4.24 -1.39
CA PHE A 131 9.31 -3.59 -1.93
C PHE A 131 10.20 -4.57 -2.70
N GLU A 132 10.47 -5.75 -2.13
CA GLU A 132 11.22 -6.79 -2.81
C GLU A 132 10.50 -7.30 -4.06
N ALA A 133 9.16 -7.36 -4.06
CA ALA A 133 8.39 -7.69 -5.25
C ALA A 133 8.53 -6.63 -6.34
N MET A 134 8.49 -5.35 -5.98
CA MET A 134 8.70 -4.23 -6.91
C MET A 134 10.13 -4.25 -7.49
N ARG A 135 11.15 -4.54 -6.67
CA ARG A 135 12.53 -4.74 -7.12
C ARG A 135 12.64 -5.93 -8.04
N TYR A 136 12.07 -7.07 -7.66
CA TYR A 136 12.03 -8.26 -8.49
C TYR A 136 11.46 -7.91 -9.85
N VAL A 137 10.22 -7.41 -9.95
CA VAL A 137 9.51 -7.08 -11.21
C VAL A 137 10.27 -6.07 -12.10
N THR A 138 11.15 -5.25 -11.53
CA THR A 138 11.99 -4.30 -12.28
C THR A 138 13.39 -4.81 -12.56
N ASN A 139 13.64 -6.11 -12.34
CA ASN A 139 14.95 -6.76 -12.43
C ASN A 139 16.02 -6.00 -11.64
N PHE A 140 15.66 -5.55 -10.44
CA PHE A 140 16.48 -4.77 -9.52
C PHE A 140 17.04 -3.47 -10.10
N GLN A 141 16.45 -2.94 -11.17
CA GLN A 141 16.89 -1.70 -11.80
C GLN A 141 16.26 -0.45 -11.15
N ALA A 142 15.41 -0.64 -10.17
CA ALA A 142 14.54 0.41 -9.67
C ALA A 142 14.40 0.31 -8.15
N GLU A 143 14.28 1.46 -7.50
CA GLU A 143 14.27 1.54 -6.04
C GLU A 143 12.87 1.91 -5.54
N PRO A 144 12.23 1.06 -4.72
CA PRO A 144 10.96 1.38 -4.09
C PRO A 144 11.09 2.54 -3.09
N LYS A 145 10.04 3.34 -3.01
CA LYS A 145 9.84 4.43 -2.06
C LYS A 145 8.46 4.31 -1.44
N SER A 146 8.31 4.90 -0.25
CA SER A 146 7.07 4.91 0.52
C SER A 146 6.87 6.28 1.11
N GLU A 147 5.64 6.78 1.02
CA GLU A 147 5.22 8.05 1.60
C GLU A 147 3.90 7.84 2.33
N GLY A 148 3.67 8.60 3.41
CA GLY A 148 2.55 8.37 4.33
C GLY A 148 2.83 7.30 5.38
N LEU A 149 1.86 7.10 6.27
CA LEU A 149 1.94 6.15 7.39
C LEU A 149 0.69 5.29 7.45
N TYR A 150 0.86 4.05 7.94
CA TYR A 150 -0.22 3.06 7.99
C TYR A 150 -1.46 3.51 8.77
N TYR A 151 -1.28 4.29 9.83
CA TYR A 151 -2.35 4.79 10.70
C TYR A 151 -2.61 6.29 10.56
N ASP A 152 -1.94 6.96 9.62
CA ASP A 152 -2.04 8.42 9.51
C ASP A 152 -1.91 8.90 8.06
N ALA A 153 -3.07 9.04 7.42
CA ALA A 153 -3.19 9.63 6.09
C ALA A 153 -2.77 11.11 6.04
N SER A 154 -2.69 11.81 7.19
CA SER A 154 -2.27 13.23 7.22
C SER A 154 -0.83 13.42 6.76
N VAL A 155 0.04 12.43 7.06
CA VAL A 155 1.43 12.45 6.59
C VAL A 155 1.48 12.38 5.07
N LEU A 156 0.70 11.51 4.45
CA LEU A 156 0.65 11.42 2.99
C LEU A 156 0.19 12.74 2.37
N ARG A 157 -0.79 13.42 2.99
CA ARG A 157 -1.26 14.73 2.53
C ARG A 157 -0.15 15.78 2.56
N SER A 158 0.70 15.79 3.59
CA SER A 158 1.77 16.78 3.72
C SER A 158 2.96 16.55 2.80
N VAL A 159 3.11 15.35 2.23
CA VAL A 159 4.23 14.99 1.33
C VAL A 159 3.77 14.56 -0.06
N TRP A 160 2.52 14.89 -0.44
CA TRP A 160 1.89 14.43 -1.68
C TRP A 160 2.64 14.85 -2.95
N GLU A 161 3.49 15.88 -2.87
CA GLU A 161 4.30 16.33 -4.00
C GLU A 161 5.23 15.24 -4.57
N TYR A 162 5.76 14.32 -3.75
CA TYR A 162 6.64 13.25 -4.26
C TYR A 162 5.86 12.18 -5.05
N PRO A 163 4.76 11.61 -4.50
CA PRO A 163 3.87 10.75 -5.28
C PRO A 163 3.33 11.41 -6.55
N ASP A 164 2.97 12.70 -6.46
CA ASP A 164 2.45 13.47 -7.61
C ASP A 164 3.50 13.62 -8.72
N ALA A 165 4.76 13.87 -8.36
CA ALA A 165 5.87 13.93 -9.32
C ALA A 165 6.13 12.58 -10.00
N ALA A 166 6.00 11.47 -9.27
CA ALA A 166 6.11 10.13 -9.84
C ALA A 166 4.98 9.86 -10.85
N LEU A 167 3.72 10.16 -10.50
CA LEU A 167 2.58 10.08 -11.41
C LEU A 167 2.77 10.95 -12.65
N ASN A 168 3.27 12.19 -12.47
CA ASN A 168 3.53 13.11 -13.58
C ASN A 168 4.60 12.58 -14.55
N SER A 169 5.53 11.79 -14.03
CA SER A 169 6.56 11.12 -14.83
C SER A 169 6.02 9.88 -15.57
N GLY A 170 4.72 9.59 -15.43
CA GLY A 170 4.05 8.46 -16.05
C GLY A 170 4.20 7.14 -15.29
N LEU A 171 4.74 7.16 -14.07
CA LEU A 171 4.82 5.98 -13.20
C LEU A 171 3.47 5.73 -12.53
N TYR A 172 3.25 4.48 -12.10
CA TYR A 172 2.10 4.13 -11.27
C TYR A 172 2.51 4.05 -9.80
N LEU A 173 1.54 4.24 -8.92
CA LEU A 173 1.71 4.06 -7.47
C LEU A 173 0.87 2.89 -6.98
N ILE A 174 1.30 2.24 -5.91
CA ILE A 174 0.46 1.38 -5.09
C ILE A 174 -0.14 2.26 -4.00
N GLY A 175 -1.46 2.48 -4.04
CA GLY A 175 -2.19 3.10 -2.93
C GLY A 175 -2.64 2.03 -1.95
N ASN A 176 -2.47 2.27 -0.65
CA ASN A 176 -2.89 1.34 0.37
C ASN A 176 -3.90 1.99 1.32
N LEU A 177 -4.91 1.21 1.68
CA LEU A 177 -6.02 1.61 2.54
C LEU A 177 -6.32 0.49 3.54
N TRP A 178 -6.99 0.84 4.64
CA TRP A 178 -7.29 -0.08 5.72
C TRP A 178 -8.74 0.09 6.15
N GLU A 179 -9.61 -0.72 5.55
CA GLU A 179 -11.04 -0.64 5.82
C GLU A 179 -11.50 -1.82 6.67
N THR A 180 -12.14 -1.55 7.81
CA THR A 180 -12.76 -2.57 8.68
C THR A 180 -11.86 -3.77 9.06
N GLY A 181 -10.54 -3.53 9.21
CA GLY A 181 -9.58 -4.58 9.57
C GLY A 181 -8.98 -5.35 8.38
N ILE A 182 -9.29 -4.95 7.15
CA ILE A 182 -8.75 -5.53 5.92
C ILE A 182 -7.83 -4.52 5.25
N GLY A 183 -6.55 -4.88 5.13
CA GLY A 183 -5.60 -4.12 4.33
C GLY A 183 -5.78 -4.42 2.85
N HIS A 184 -5.85 -3.36 2.04
CA HIS A 184 -6.01 -3.50 0.60
C HIS A 184 -5.07 -2.58 -0.16
N SER A 185 -4.62 -3.04 -1.32
CA SER A 185 -3.75 -2.29 -2.21
C SER A 185 -4.46 -2.11 -3.55
N VAL A 186 -4.42 -0.88 -4.08
CA VAL A 186 -4.92 -0.49 -5.39
C VAL A 186 -3.78 0.13 -6.22
N VAL A 187 -3.96 0.25 -7.53
CA VAL A 187 -2.97 0.91 -8.41
C VAL A 187 -3.48 2.28 -8.81
N ILE A 188 -2.77 3.34 -8.43
CA ILE A 188 -3.03 4.71 -8.90
C ILE A 188 -2.28 4.89 -10.23
N GLN A 189 -3.03 4.99 -11.33
CA GLN A 189 -2.48 4.97 -12.69
C GLN A 189 -2.16 6.37 -13.24
N GLY A 190 -2.81 7.40 -12.72
CA GLY A 190 -2.64 8.76 -13.20
C GLY A 190 -3.50 9.76 -12.45
N TYR A 191 -3.17 11.04 -12.64
CA TYR A 191 -3.90 12.17 -12.10
C TYR A 191 -4.06 13.26 -13.16
N ASP A 192 -5.31 13.50 -13.56
CA ASP A 192 -5.68 14.64 -14.39
C ASP A 192 -5.90 15.85 -13.49
N ARG A 193 -4.92 16.75 -13.47
CA ARG A 193 -4.93 17.96 -12.63
C ARG A 193 -5.97 18.98 -13.06
N ALA A 194 -6.28 19.04 -14.36
CA ALA A 194 -7.26 20.00 -14.88
C ALA A 194 -8.67 19.61 -14.47
N ALA A 195 -8.95 18.30 -14.41
CA ALA A 195 -10.24 17.76 -14.00
C ALA A 195 -10.31 17.35 -12.51
N ASP A 196 -9.23 17.52 -11.73
CA ASP A 196 -9.05 16.95 -10.39
C ASP A 196 -9.52 15.48 -10.32
N ARG A 197 -8.96 14.63 -11.19
CA ARG A 197 -9.43 13.25 -11.35
C ARG A 197 -8.28 12.25 -11.37
N PHE A 198 -8.21 11.42 -10.34
CA PHE A 198 -7.40 10.22 -10.31
C PHE A 198 -8.06 9.09 -11.09
N THR A 199 -7.22 8.28 -11.73
CA THR A 199 -7.59 6.95 -12.23
C THR A 199 -6.96 5.91 -11.30
N VAL A 200 -7.80 5.17 -10.58
CA VAL A 200 -7.41 4.13 -9.63
C VAL A 200 -7.93 2.80 -10.16
N TYR A 201 -7.10 1.77 -10.15
CA TYR A 201 -7.47 0.44 -10.58
C TYR A 201 -7.47 -0.49 -9.37
N ASP A 202 -8.64 -1.05 -9.06
CA ASP A 202 -8.81 -1.99 -7.97
C ASP A 202 -8.47 -3.41 -8.45
N VAL A 203 -7.35 -3.95 -7.96
CA VAL A 203 -6.89 -5.29 -8.34
C VAL A 203 -7.75 -6.40 -7.76
N TRP A 204 -8.67 -6.12 -6.84
CA TRP A 204 -9.56 -7.13 -6.27
C TRP A 204 -10.57 -7.65 -7.29
N ASN A 205 -11.26 -6.73 -7.99
CA ASN A 205 -12.34 -7.02 -8.93
C ASN A 205 -12.05 -6.52 -10.36
N GLY A 206 -10.95 -5.79 -10.58
CA GLY A 206 -10.57 -5.21 -11.86
C GLY A 206 -11.31 -3.93 -12.24
N GLU A 207 -11.98 -3.28 -11.29
CA GLU A 207 -12.71 -2.05 -11.51
C GLU A 207 -11.77 -0.85 -11.66
N THR A 208 -12.08 0.03 -12.62
CA THR A 208 -11.43 1.35 -12.73
C THR A 208 -12.30 2.37 -12.03
N ILE A 209 -11.76 2.97 -10.98
CA ILE A 209 -12.39 3.96 -10.13
C ILE A 209 -11.84 5.33 -10.49
N TYR A 210 -12.75 6.28 -10.73
CA TYR A 210 -12.41 7.69 -10.89
C TYR A 210 -12.76 8.44 -9.60
N THR A 211 -11.79 9.14 -9.04
CA THR A 211 -11.96 9.86 -7.76
C THR A 211 -11.19 11.17 -7.74
N THR A 212 -11.57 12.09 -6.87
CA THR A 212 -10.87 13.39 -6.71
C THR A 212 -9.72 13.30 -5.73
N LYS A 213 -8.82 14.28 -5.70
CA LYS A 213 -7.75 14.32 -4.69
C LYS A 213 -8.29 14.31 -3.27
N GLN A 214 -9.36 15.06 -3.02
CA GLN A 214 -10.00 15.13 -1.71
C GLN A 214 -10.53 13.76 -1.26
N LYS A 215 -11.21 13.03 -2.14
CA LYS A 215 -11.71 11.68 -1.83
C LYS A 215 -10.59 10.66 -1.69
N LEU A 216 -9.57 10.72 -2.55
CA LEU A 216 -8.43 9.82 -2.48
C LEU A 216 -7.67 9.93 -1.15
N LEU A 217 -7.48 11.15 -0.62
CA LEU A 217 -6.58 11.43 0.50
C LEU A 217 -7.26 11.79 1.83
N THR A 218 -8.56 12.06 1.82
CA THR A 218 -9.28 12.56 3.00
C THR A 218 -10.62 11.88 3.20
N ASP A 219 -11.55 12.02 2.24
CA ASP A 219 -12.95 11.63 2.49
C ASP A 219 -13.23 10.15 2.23
N GLY A 220 -12.31 9.48 1.54
CA GLY A 220 -12.44 8.10 1.09
C GLY A 220 -13.13 7.94 -0.26
N PHE A 221 -12.85 6.81 -0.89
CA PHE A 221 -13.47 6.39 -2.15
C PHE A 221 -13.89 4.93 -2.05
N LYS A 222 -14.93 4.55 -2.80
CA LYS A 222 -15.45 3.19 -2.79
C LYS A 222 -14.50 2.25 -3.56
N SER A 223 -13.97 1.25 -2.87
CA SER A 223 -13.22 0.12 -3.42
C SER A 223 -14.01 -1.18 -3.19
N SER A 224 -13.47 -2.30 -3.66
CA SER A 224 -14.04 -3.64 -3.46
C SER A 224 -14.11 -4.08 -2.00
N VAL A 225 -13.25 -3.52 -1.15
CA VAL A 225 -13.19 -3.87 0.28
C VAL A 225 -13.95 -2.87 1.17
N GLY A 226 -14.53 -1.82 0.59
CA GLY A 226 -15.31 -0.80 1.28
C GLY A 226 -14.88 0.62 0.93
N THR A 227 -15.22 1.61 1.77
CA THR A 227 -14.99 3.03 1.47
C THR A 227 -13.96 3.61 2.43
N ASP A 228 -12.77 3.89 1.92
CA ASP A 228 -11.67 4.47 2.73
C ASP A 228 -10.74 5.33 1.86
N SER A 229 -9.89 6.12 2.51
CA SER A 229 -8.85 6.95 1.90
C SER A 229 -7.51 6.20 1.81
N ILE A 230 -6.63 6.63 0.92
CA ILE A 230 -5.26 6.12 0.87
C ILE A 230 -4.47 6.71 2.03
N SER A 231 -3.93 5.84 2.90
CA SER A 231 -3.14 6.25 4.06
C SER A 231 -1.64 6.32 3.75
N TRP A 232 -1.15 5.46 2.85
CA TRP A 232 0.23 5.51 2.37
C TRP A 232 0.34 4.95 0.95
N VAL A 233 1.39 5.38 0.25
CA VAL A 233 1.67 4.93 -1.12
C VAL A 233 3.04 4.30 -1.22
N TYR A 234 3.18 3.36 -2.15
CA TYR A 234 4.46 2.87 -2.63
C TYR A 234 4.65 3.22 -4.09
N TYR A 235 5.87 3.57 -4.48
CA TYR A 235 6.21 3.81 -5.87
C TYR A 235 7.66 3.49 -6.14
N ILE A 236 8.03 3.43 -7.41
CA ILE A 236 9.37 3.10 -7.85
C ILE A 236 10.03 4.34 -8.41
N VAL A 237 11.28 4.60 -8.04
CA VAL A 237 12.11 5.62 -8.68
C VAL A 237 13.23 4.98 -9.49
N ASN A 238 13.57 5.61 -10.62
CA ASN A 238 14.78 5.24 -11.36
C ASN A 238 15.99 5.90 -10.67
N PRO A 239 16.92 5.15 -10.05
CA PRO A 239 18.06 5.73 -9.36
C PRO A 239 19.00 6.52 -10.29
N LYS A 240 19.00 6.21 -11.59
CA LYS A 240 19.81 6.92 -12.60
C LYS A 240 19.11 8.15 -13.17
N LYS A 241 17.80 8.26 -12.99
CA LYS A 241 16.96 9.38 -13.48
C LYS A 241 15.89 9.68 -12.43
N PRO A 242 16.28 10.22 -11.26
CA PRO A 242 15.30 10.57 -10.24
C PRO A 242 14.28 11.56 -10.84
N PRO A 243 13.02 11.52 -10.40
CA PRO A 243 12.04 12.54 -10.78
C PRO A 243 12.65 13.92 -10.54
N LYS A 244 12.55 14.81 -11.54
CA LYS A 244 13.00 16.19 -11.34
C LYS A 244 12.24 16.76 -10.14
N LYS A 245 12.96 17.16 -9.10
CA LYS A 245 12.38 17.91 -7.99
C LYS A 245 11.65 19.11 -8.59
N VAL A 246 10.37 19.24 -8.31
CA VAL A 246 9.67 20.50 -8.55
C VAL A 246 10.28 21.49 -7.57
N ASP A 247 10.83 22.59 -8.08
CA ASP A 247 11.46 23.62 -7.27
C ASP A 247 10.35 24.41 -6.53
N TYR A 248 10.12 24.06 -5.26
CA TYR A 248 9.15 24.73 -4.40
C TYR A 248 9.79 25.83 -3.52
N SER A 249 11.02 26.25 -3.80
CA SER A 249 11.75 27.28 -3.04
C SER A 249 11.05 28.65 -2.94
N ALA A 250 9.91 28.83 -3.63
CA ALA A 250 9.14 30.07 -3.64
C ALA A 250 7.80 30.03 -2.89
N LYS A 251 7.45 28.96 -2.14
CA LYS A 251 6.22 28.96 -1.32
C LYS A 251 6.54 29.00 0.15
N SER A 252 6.11 30.09 0.80
CA SER A 252 5.97 30.17 2.26
C SER A 252 5.23 28.94 2.75
N TYR A 253 5.81 28.23 3.72
CA TYR A 253 5.11 27.19 4.44
C TYR A 253 3.94 27.83 5.17
N ASP A 254 2.73 27.72 4.60
CA ASP A 254 1.51 28.04 5.32
C ASP A 254 1.40 27.09 6.53
N ALA A 255 1.04 27.66 7.67
CA ALA A 255 1.09 27.05 8.98
C ALA A 255 0.57 25.60 9.00
N VAL A 256 1.43 24.67 9.44
CA VAL A 256 1.05 23.30 9.77
C VAL A 256 -0.01 23.35 10.89
N PRO A 257 -1.16 22.66 10.77
CA PRO A 257 -2.21 22.69 11.78
C PRO A 257 -1.65 22.32 13.17
N THR A 258 -1.84 23.22 14.13
CA THR A 258 -1.52 23.04 15.54
C THR A 258 -2.50 22.02 16.14
N GLY A 259 -2.21 20.73 15.98
CA GLY A 259 -3.07 19.66 16.52
C GLY A 259 -2.45 18.28 16.66
N ILE A 260 -1.19 18.08 16.28
CA ILE A 260 -0.51 16.78 16.40
C ILE A 260 0.51 16.87 17.55
N THR A 261 0.14 16.36 18.71
CA THR A 261 1.08 16.09 19.81
C THR A 261 0.96 14.62 20.18
N GLN A 262 1.82 13.80 19.59
CA GLN A 262 2.18 12.51 20.19
C GLN A 262 3.59 12.71 20.76
N ASP A 263 3.70 12.57 22.08
CA ASP A 263 4.95 12.74 22.81
C ASP A 263 5.76 11.45 22.69
N TYR A 264 6.86 11.51 21.94
CA TYR A 264 7.75 10.36 21.74
C TYR A 264 8.87 10.30 22.79
N GLY A 265 8.93 11.21 23.77
CA GLY A 265 10.06 11.33 24.71
C GLY A 265 11.24 12.14 24.16
N SER A 266 12.31 12.23 24.94
CA SER A 266 13.51 13.00 24.58
C SER A 266 14.50 12.14 23.79
N LEU A 267 15.30 12.74 22.88
CA LEU A 267 16.35 12.02 22.15
C LEU A 267 17.34 11.33 23.09
N SER A 268 17.59 11.92 24.27
CA SER A 268 18.41 11.33 25.33
C SER A 268 17.85 10.00 25.88
N ASP A 269 16.55 9.75 25.75
CA ASP A 269 15.92 8.50 26.21
C ASP A 269 16.22 7.33 25.25
N PHE A 270 16.47 7.62 23.97
CA PHE A 270 16.72 6.61 22.93
C PHE A 270 18.20 6.51 22.53
N ALA A 271 18.92 7.63 22.57
CA ALA A 271 20.33 7.72 22.22
C ALA A 271 21.03 8.68 23.19
N PRO A 272 21.33 8.24 24.44
CA PRO A 272 21.92 9.10 25.47
C PRO A 272 23.28 9.68 25.08
N ASP A 273 24.00 8.99 24.19
CA ASP A 273 25.28 9.41 23.62
C ASP A 273 25.13 10.59 22.63
N LEU A 274 23.91 10.87 22.17
CA LEU A 274 23.54 12.04 21.35
C LEU A 274 22.83 13.08 22.23
N SER A 275 23.46 13.48 23.33
CA SER A 275 22.95 14.57 24.16
C SER A 275 23.28 15.93 23.54
N PHE A 276 22.24 16.66 23.16
CA PHE A 276 22.33 18.07 22.79
C PHE A 276 22.04 18.90 24.04
N THR A 277 23.00 19.73 24.46
CA THR A 277 22.88 20.58 25.66
C THR A 277 22.68 22.05 25.32
N GLY A 278 22.56 22.37 24.02
CA GLY A 278 22.33 23.73 23.55
C GLY A 278 20.89 24.19 23.83
N ASN A 279 20.72 25.12 24.78
CA ASN A 279 19.48 25.86 24.93
C ASN A 279 19.36 26.89 23.79
N CYS A 280 18.27 26.87 23.03
CA CYS A 280 17.88 28.00 22.17
C CYS A 280 17.28 29.12 23.02
N ALA A 281 18.08 29.65 23.95
CA ALA A 281 17.72 30.79 24.76
C ALA A 281 18.08 32.08 24.02
N VAL A 282 17.13 32.61 23.23
CA VAL A 282 17.15 34.03 22.87
C VAL A 282 16.15 34.74 23.77
N THR A 283 16.66 35.72 24.51
CA THR A 283 15.92 36.57 25.43
C THR A 283 14.72 37.25 24.74
N GLY A 284 13.51 36.81 25.09
CA GLY A 284 12.38 37.72 25.25
C GLY A 284 11.25 37.75 24.20
N LYS A 285 11.23 36.94 23.12
CA LYS A 285 10.04 36.87 22.23
C LYS A 285 9.85 35.50 21.54
N ALA A 286 8.76 34.81 21.93
CA ALA A 286 8.06 33.66 21.33
C ALA A 286 8.88 32.37 20.99
N PRO A 287 8.32 31.16 21.23
CA PRO A 287 9.06 29.90 21.10
C PRO A 287 9.33 29.56 19.63
N TYR A 288 10.60 29.38 19.30
CA TYR A 288 11.06 28.87 18.00
C TYR A 288 10.57 27.42 17.80
N ASN A 289 10.12 27.08 16.58
CA ASN A 289 9.34 25.86 16.32
C ASN A 289 10.13 24.71 15.65
N TYR A 290 11.42 24.84 15.37
CA TYR A 290 12.12 23.83 14.55
C TYR A 290 13.56 23.59 14.99
N ILE A 291 13.88 22.31 15.24
CA ILE A 291 15.26 21.82 15.35
C ILE A 291 15.57 21.01 14.10
N ILE A 292 16.39 21.54 13.20
CA ILE A 292 16.77 20.83 11.98
C ILE A 292 18.06 20.05 12.28
N TYR A 293 18.07 18.76 11.96
CA TYR A 293 19.25 17.90 11.99
C TYR A 293 19.74 17.59 10.57
N THR A 294 20.95 18.00 10.22
CA THR A 294 21.53 17.66 8.90
C THR A 294 22.62 16.62 9.06
N SER A 295 22.63 15.58 8.22
CA SER A 295 23.83 14.74 8.02
C SER A 295 24.68 15.34 6.91
N VAL A 296 25.82 15.91 7.27
CA VAL A 296 26.72 16.61 6.32
C VAL A 296 27.32 15.64 5.28
N ASN A 297 27.47 14.36 5.64
CA ASN A 297 28.19 13.38 4.82
C ASN A 297 27.32 12.70 3.74
N ASN A 298 25.99 12.74 3.87
CA ASN A 298 25.06 12.06 2.94
C ASN A 298 24.11 13.03 2.20
N GLY A 299 24.28 14.35 2.36
CA GLY A 299 23.45 15.36 1.67
C GLY A 299 21.95 15.32 2.05
N GLY A 300 21.59 14.65 3.14
CA GLY A 300 20.22 14.52 3.63
C GLY A 300 19.90 15.59 4.67
N TRP A 301 18.77 16.26 4.47
CA TRP A 301 18.15 17.18 5.43
C TRP A 301 17.06 16.43 6.20
N TYR A 302 17.05 16.54 7.53
CA TYR A 302 16.04 15.91 8.38
C TYR A 302 15.53 16.96 9.38
N ALA A 303 14.24 17.29 9.32
CA ALA A 303 13.65 18.24 10.26
C ALA A 303 13.01 17.48 11.42
N VAL A 304 13.31 17.85 12.66
CA VAL A 304 12.59 17.33 13.83
C VAL A 304 12.01 18.51 14.58
N ARG A 305 10.69 18.56 14.70
CA ARG A 305 10.05 19.58 15.53
C ARG A 305 10.29 19.24 17.00
N ALA A 306 10.90 20.15 17.74
CA ALA A 306 10.97 20.09 19.19
C ALA A 306 10.16 21.25 19.81
N ASP A 307 9.47 21.01 20.92
CA ASP A 307 8.86 22.10 21.70
C ASP A 307 9.87 22.76 22.66
N GLU A 308 9.38 23.73 23.43
CA GLU A 308 10.12 24.43 24.49
C GLU A 308 10.62 23.52 25.63
N HIS A 309 10.22 22.24 25.65
CA HIS A 309 10.65 21.22 26.60
C HIS A 309 11.59 20.17 25.98
N ASN A 310 12.14 20.41 24.78
CA ASN A 310 12.97 19.46 24.01
C ASN A 310 12.24 18.15 23.64
N ARG A 311 10.91 18.16 23.55
CA ARG A 311 10.14 16.97 23.15
C ARG A 311 10.02 16.91 21.65
N PHE A 312 10.36 15.77 21.06
CA PHE A 312 10.43 15.60 19.60
C PHE A 312 9.13 15.01 19.06
N TYR A 313 8.55 15.63 18.04
CA TYR A 313 7.21 15.27 17.52
C TYR A 313 7.24 14.52 16.17
N GLN A 314 8.41 14.36 15.54
CA GLN A 314 8.47 13.70 14.23
C GLN A 314 9.86 13.08 13.95
N PHE A 315 9.95 11.76 13.93
CA PHE A 315 11.17 11.04 13.51
C PHE A 315 11.04 10.67 12.04
N PHE A 316 11.88 11.25 11.18
CA PHE A 316 12.08 10.73 9.82
C PHE A 316 13.14 9.63 9.88
N ASN A 317 12.88 8.51 9.19
CA ASN A 317 13.68 7.28 9.19
C ASN A 317 15.20 7.56 9.10
N PHE A 318 15.91 7.37 10.22
CA PHE A 318 17.32 7.72 10.38
C PHE A 318 18.20 6.60 9.83
N HIS A 319 18.64 6.70 8.57
CA HIS A 319 19.76 5.88 8.08
C HIS A 319 21.10 6.52 8.47
N LEU A 320 21.32 6.75 9.76
CA LEU A 320 22.58 7.28 10.26
C LEU A 320 23.64 6.19 10.27
N LYS A 321 24.84 6.54 9.81
CA LYS A 321 26.04 5.70 9.89
C LYS A 321 26.99 6.28 10.92
N LYS A 322 27.85 5.43 11.49
CA LYS A 322 28.99 5.91 12.27
C LYS A 322 29.80 6.90 11.44
N GLY A 323 30.17 8.00 12.09
CA GLY A 323 30.94 9.07 11.46
C GLY A 323 30.07 10.11 10.75
N ASP A 324 28.76 9.89 10.63
CA ASP A 324 27.85 10.95 10.19
C ASP A 324 27.91 12.12 11.18
N VAL A 325 27.93 13.33 10.64
CA VAL A 325 27.95 14.55 11.42
C VAL A 325 26.52 15.06 11.53
N LEU A 326 25.95 15.04 12.73
CA LEU A 326 24.65 15.63 13.01
C LEU A 326 24.84 17.09 13.44
N ARG A 327 24.23 18.04 12.72
CA ARG A 327 24.20 19.46 13.11
C ARG A 327 22.81 19.86 13.52
N MET A 328 22.72 20.51 14.67
CA MET A 328 21.50 21.11 15.20
C MET A 328 21.43 22.57 14.76
N TYR A 329 20.31 22.98 14.17
CA TYR A 329 20.03 24.36 13.80
C TYR A 329 18.79 24.88 14.53
N CYS A 330 18.83 26.15 14.96
CA CYS A 330 17.63 26.87 15.36
C CYS A 330 17.23 27.86 14.27
N GLU A 331 15.97 27.79 13.85
CA GLU A 331 15.39 28.69 12.85
C GLU A 331 14.56 29.79 13.53
N SER A 332 14.84 31.04 13.16
CA SER A 332 14.10 32.20 13.63
C SER A 332 12.84 32.52 12.81
N PRO A 333 11.82 33.24 13.33
CA PRO A 333 10.61 33.66 12.61
C PRO A 333 10.84 34.49 11.33
N GLY A 334 12.08 34.73 10.91
CA GLY A 334 12.45 35.34 9.63
C GLY A 334 13.27 34.43 8.71
N GLY A 335 13.25 33.10 8.93
CA GLY A 335 13.94 32.12 8.08
C GLY A 335 15.46 32.10 8.20
N LYS A 336 16.05 32.82 9.18
CA LYS A 336 17.49 32.74 9.46
C LYS A 336 17.76 31.54 10.35
N THR A 337 18.58 30.61 9.86
CA THR A 337 19.06 29.43 10.57
C THR A 337 20.48 29.65 11.11
N THR A 338 20.69 29.38 12.40
CA THR A 338 22.03 29.39 13.01
C THR A 338 22.36 27.97 13.48
N ALA A 339 23.52 27.45 13.10
CA ALA A 339 24.04 26.19 13.64
C ALA A 339 24.45 26.42 15.10
N ILE A 340 23.90 25.63 16.01
CA ILE A 340 24.09 25.81 17.46
C ILE A 340 24.88 24.67 18.10
N GLN A 341 24.86 23.47 17.50
CA GLN A 341 25.63 22.34 17.99
C GLN A 341 25.93 21.35 16.85
N GLN A 342 27.05 20.64 16.95
CA GLN A 342 27.41 19.55 16.05
C GLN A 342 27.90 18.37 16.88
N THR A 343 27.50 17.15 16.52
CA THR A 343 28.04 15.91 17.09
C THR A 343 28.32 14.89 15.98
N VAL A 344 29.17 13.91 16.28
CA VAL A 344 29.50 12.81 15.37
C VAL A 344 28.77 11.56 15.86
N VAL A 345 28.02 10.93 14.97
CA VAL A 345 27.24 9.73 15.28
C VAL A 345 28.19 8.58 15.63
N THR A 346 28.01 8.02 16.83
CA THR A 346 28.73 6.85 17.31
C THR A 346 28.13 5.56 16.76
N ASP A 347 28.86 4.45 16.85
CA ASP A 347 28.33 3.12 16.52
C ASP A 347 27.12 2.74 17.38
N ALA A 348 27.11 3.14 18.65
CA ALA A 348 26.01 2.87 19.56
C ALA A 348 24.75 3.64 19.17
N ALA A 349 24.90 4.94 18.89
CA ALA A 349 23.80 5.80 18.44
C ALA A 349 23.21 5.36 17.09
N ALA A 350 24.07 4.98 16.13
CA ALA A 350 23.62 4.48 14.83
C ALA A 350 22.85 3.16 14.92
N ARG A 351 23.06 2.35 15.97
CA ARG A 351 22.29 1.12 16.23
C ARG A 351 20.98 1.39 16.94
N ALA A 352 20.96 2.31 17.91
CA ALA A 352 19.76 2.63 18.68
C ALA A 352 18.69 3.36 17.86
N LEU A 353 19.09 4.09 16.81
CA LEU A 353 18.19 4.84 15.91
C LEU A 353 17.69 4.03 14.70
N ARG A 354 18.09 2.77 14.56
CA ARG A 354 17.53 1.82 13.58
C ARG A 354 16.40 1.04 14.22
#